data_AF-A0A251PA53-F1
#
_entry.id   AF-A0A251PA53-F1
#
_cell.length_a   1.000
_cell.length_b   1.000
_cell.length_c   1.000
_cell.angle_alpha   90.00
_cell.angle_beta   90.00
_cell.angle_gamma   90.00
#
_symmetry.space_group_name_H-M   'P 1'
#
loop_
_entity.id
_entity.type
_entity.pdbx_description
1 polymer ?
#
loop_
_entity_poly.entity_id
_entity_poly.type
_entity_poly.pdbx_seq_one_letter_code
_entity_poly.pdbx_strand_id
1 'polypeptide(L)'
;MDTLLACHDGFLLGTWLESAKKLAQDEEQEKQFEWNARTQITMWFDNTKEEASLLRDYGNKYWSGLLQNYYGPRAAIYFKYLTQSLEEGSEFRLKDWRREWIKLTNDWQNSRKAFPVKSSGNALSTSRWLFDKYLGSSADNI
;
A
#
# COMPACT_ATOMS: atom_id res chain seq x y z
N MET A 1 -8.70 -8.84 -1.65
CA MET A 1 -8.84 -7.46 -2.17
C MET A 1 -7.87 -7.17 -3.31
N ASP A 2 -6.53 -7.25 -3.12
CA ASP A 2 -5.56 -6.95 -4.19
C ASP A 2 -5.82 -7.72 -5.49
N THR A 3 -6.11 -9.03 -5.40
CA THR A 3 -6.48 -9.88 -6.54
C THR A 3 -7.73 -9.40 -7.30
N LEU A 4 -8.72 -8.82 -6.62
CA LEU A 4 -9.92 -8.29 -7.29
C LEU A 4 -9.59 -7.02 -8.07
N LEU A 5 -8.75 -6.15 -7.49
CA LEU A 5 -8.29 -4.93 -8.16
C LEU A 5 -7.41 -5.25 -9.38
N ALA A 6 -6.66 -6.35 -9.34
CA ALA A 6 -5.85 -6.81 -10.46
C ALA A 6 -6.68 -7.16 -11.72
N CYS A 7 -8.00 -7.37 -11.58
CA CYS A 7 -8.89 -7.73 -12.68
C CYS A 7 -9.32 -6.57 -13.59
N HIS A 8 -8.83 -5.34 -13.36
CA HIS A 8 -9.21 -4.19 -14.19
C HIS A 8 -8.05 -3.19 -14.35
N ASP A 9 -7.78 -2.76 -15.59
CA ASP A 9 -6.64 -1.90 -15.95
C ASP A 9 -6.64 -0.57 -15.18
N GLY A 10 -7.82 -0.05 -14.81
CA GLY A 10 -7.98 1.18 -14.03
C GLY A 10 -7.59 1.10 -12.54
N PHE A 11 -7.29 -0.10 -12.01
CA PHE A 11 -6.90 -0.30 -10.61
C PHE A 11 -5.47 -0.83 -10.47
N LEU A 12 -4.59 -0.59 -11.44
CA LEU A 12 -3.22 -1.09 -11.41
C LEU A 12 -2.23 0.01 -11.02
N LEU A 13 -1.42 -0.25 -9.98
CA LEU A 13 -0.33 0.66 -9.58
C LEU A 13 0.71 0.82 -10.70
N GLY A 14 1.00 -0.26 -11.44
CA GLY A 14 2.02 -0.24 -12.50
C GLY A 14 1.72 0.82 -13.55
N THR A 15 0.45 0.96 -13.96
CA THR A 15 0.04 1.96 -14.96
C THR A 15 0.38 3.38 -14.52
N TRP A 16 0.16 3.71 -13.24
CA TRP A 16 0.52 5.01 -12.68
C TRP A 16 2.02 5.27 -12.67
N LEU A 17 2.81 4.31 -12.18
CA LEU A 17 4.26 4.44 -12.08
C LEU A 17 4.93 4.51 -13.45
N GLU A 18 4.53 3.66 -14.39
CA GLU A 18 5.06 3.70 -15.76
C GLU A 18 4.66 4.98 -16.49
N SER A 19 3.48 5.54 -16.22
CA SER A 19 3.07 6.82 -16.83
C SER A 19 3.93 7.97 -16.32
N ALA A 20 4.28 8.00 -15.03
CA ALA A 20 5.16 9.02 -14.47
C ALA A 20 6.58 8.93 -15.08
N LYS A 21 7.12 7.73 -15.20
CA LYS A 21 8.45 7.50 -15.79
C LYS A 21 8.56 7.94 -17.25
N LYS A 22 7.51 7.73 -18.04
CA LYS A 22 7.48 8.14 -19.47
C LYS A 22 7.60 9.65 -19.69
N LEU A 23 7.39 10.47 -18.66
CA LEU A 23 7.56 11.91 -18.74
C LEU A 23 9.02 12.35 -18.57
N ALA A 24 9.90 11.45 -18.12
CA ALA A 24 11.31 11.76 -17.89
C ALA A 24 12.10 11.88 -19.21
N GLN A 25 13.11 12.75 -19.21
CA GLN A 25 14.03 12.95 -20.33
C GLN A 25 15.36 12.20 -20.16
N ASP A 26 15.66 11.76 -18.94
CA ASP A 26 16.87 11.04 -18.56
C ASP A 26 16.60 10.10 -17.37
N GLU A 27 17.59 9.25 -17.04
CA GLU A 27 17.47 8.24 -15.98
C GLU A 27 17.28 8.85 -14.59
N GLU A 28 17.84 10.04 -14.35
CA GLU A 28 17.74 10.71 -13.05
C GLU A 28 16.34 11.29 -12.84
N GLN A 29 15.78 11.91 -13.88
CA GLN A 29 14.38 12.31 -13.91
C GLN A 29 13.45 11.10 -13.79
N GLU A 30 13.78 9.97 -14.39
CA GLU A 30 12.95 8.76 -14.27
C GLU A 30 12.88 8.27 -12.82
N LYS A 31 14.02 8.25 -12.11
CA LYS A 31 14.09 7.96 -10.66
C LYS A 31 13.25 8.95 -9.86
N GLN A 32 13.43 10.24 -10.10
CA GLN A 32 12.73 11.30 -9.39
C GLN A 32 11.21 11.24 -9.63
N PHE A 33 10.78 10.98 -10.86
CA PHE A 33 9.36 10.96 -11.22
C PHE A 33 8.66 9.71 -10.67
N GLU A 34 9.33 8.56 -10.66
CA GLU A 34 8.78 7.38 -9.99
C GLU A 34 8.67 7.61 -8.47
N TRP A 35 9.70 8.21 -7.85
CA TRP A 35 9.66 8.59 -6.43
C TRP A 35 8.51 9.56 -6.14
N ASN A 36 8.34 10.61 -6.95
CA ASN A 36 7.24 11.57 -6.84
C ASN A 36 5.87 10.87 -6.92
N ALA A 37 5.71 9.97 -7.90
CA ALA A 37 4.47 9.23 -8.12
C ALA A 37 4.12 8.31 -6.93
N ARG A 38 5.13 7.67 -6.32
CA ARG A 38 4.98 6.87 -5.10
C ARG A 38 4.66 7.75 -3.89
N THR A 39 5.34 8.88 -3.75
CA THR A 39 5.15 9.81 -2.63
C THR A 39 3.75 10.41 -2.63
N GLN A 40 3.24 10.86 -3.78
CA GLN A 40 1.93 11.49 -3.89
C GLN A 40 0.77 10.60 -3.39
N ILE A 41 0.87 9.28 -3.55
CA ILE A 41 -0.18 8.33 -3.14
C ILE A 41 0.06 7.71 -1.75
N THR A 42 1.13 8.09 -1.05
CA THR A 42 1.51 7.58 0.28
C THR A 42 1.81 8.71 1.27
N MET A 43 3.08 9.07 1.51
CA MET A 43 3.46 10.10 2.50
C MET A 43 3.05 11.53 2.08
N TRP A 44 2.82 11.77 0.79
CA TRP A 44 2.41 13.03 0.17
C TRP A 44 3.45 14.16 0.23
N PHE A 45 4.01 14.44 1.41
CA PHE A 45 5.03 15.47 1.66
C PHE A 45 6.09 14.94 2.64
N ASP A 46 7.04 15.79 3.03
CA ASP A 46 8.13 15.47 3.91
C ASP A 46 7.68 14.88 5.26
N ASN A 47 8.57 14.06 5.82
CA ASN A 47 8.44 13.45 7.12
C ASN A 47 9.78 13.51 7.88
N THR A 48 9.75 13.11 9.15
CA THR A 48 10.95 12.86 9.95
C THR A 48 11.01 11.37 10.29
N LYS A 49 12.03 10.95 11.04
CA LYS A 49 12.12 9.57 11.53
C LYS A 49 10.96 9.15 12.44
N GLU A 50 10.27 10.11 13.07
CA GLU A 50 9.23 9.82 14.08
C GLU A 50 7.88 10.43 13.76
N GLU A 51 7.84 11.45 12.91
CA GLU A 51 6.61 12.14 12.54
C GLU A 51 6.38 12.01 11.04
N ALA A 52 5.24 11.43 10.68
CA ALA A 52 4.80 11.38 9.31
C ALA A 52 4.24 12.73 8.86
N SER A 53 4.15 12.92 7.55
CA SER A 53 3.44 14.06 6.98
C SER A 53 2.02 14.18 7.53
N LEU A 54 1.58 15.42 7.72
CA LEU A 54 0.19 15.74 8.06
C LEU A 54 -0.79 15.33 6.94
N LEU A 55 -0.28 15.17 5.71
CA LEU A 55 -1.04 14.78 4.52
C LEU A 55 -0.79 13.32 4.11
N ARG A 56 -0.17 12.51 4.99
CA ARG A 56 -0.02 11.07 4.77
C ARG A 56 -1.38 10.45 4.40
N ASP A 57 -1.36 9.56 3.42
CA ASP A 57 -2.52 8.89 2.83
C ASP A 57 -3.59 9.81 2.22
N TYR A 58 -3.36 11.13 2.10
CA TYR A 58 -4.34 12.02 1.43
C TYR A 58 -4.61 11.58 -0.02
N GLY A 59 -3.54 11.20 -0.73
CA GLY A 59 -3.61 10.69 -2.10
C GLY A 59 -3.86 9.18 -2.22
N ASN A 60 -4.30 8.48 -1.17
CA ASN A 60 -4.44 7.03 -1.16
C ASN A 60 -5.28 6.48 -2.34
N LYS A 61 -5.00 5.22 -2.70
CA LYS A 61 -5.68 4.49 -3.77
C LYS A 61 -5.88 3.03 -3.41
N TYR A 62 -6.99 2.46 -3.85
CA TYR A 62 -7.18 1.02 -3.91
C TYR A 62 -6.67 0.49 -5.25
N TRP A 63 -5.35 0.35 -5.35
CA TRP A 63 -4.69 -0.23 -6.52
C TRP A 63 -4.02 -1.56 -6.20
N SER A 64 -4.15 -2.52 -7.12
CA SER A 64 -3.38 -3.77 -7.06
C SER A 64 -1.89 -3.47 -7.12
N GLY A 65 -1.13 -4.21 -6.32
CA GLY A 65 0.27 -3.93 -6.03
C GLY A 65 0.42 -3.02 -4.82
N LEU A 66 -0.33 -1.91 -4.71
CA LEU A 66 -0.23 -0.98 -3.58
C LEU A 66 -0.77 -1.59 -2.29
N LEU A 67 -1.92 -2.27 -2.32
CA LEU A 67 -2.48 -2.92 -1.12
C LEU A 67 -1.52 -3.97 -0.57
N GLN A 68 -1.06 -4.89 -1.42
CA GLN A 68 -0.20 -5.98 -0.97
C GLN A 68 1.21 -5.51 -0.57
N ASN A 69 1.78 -4.51 -1.24
CA ASN A 69 3.20 -4.17 -1.06
C ASN A 69 3.44 -2.93 -0.19
N TYR A 70 2.40 -2.16 0.14
CA TYR A 70 2.51 -1.01 1.02
C TYR A 70 1.57 -1.12 2.23
N TYR A 71 0.26 -1.16 2.00
CA TYR A 71 -0.72 -1.13 3.10
C TYR A 71 -0.72 -2.40 3.94
N GLY A 72 -0.53 -3.58 3.33
CA GLY A 72 -0.44 -4.87 4.03
C GLY A 72 0.73 -4.91 5.02
N PRO A 73 1.97 -4.69 4.57
CA PRO A 73 3.14 -4.61 5.46
C PRO A 73 2.99 -3.54 6.55
N ARG A 74 2.41 -2.37 6.21
CA ARG A 74 2.16 -1.30 7.19
C ARG A 74 1.18 -1.73 8.29
N ALA A 75 0.10 -2.44 7.93
CA ALA A 75 -0.84 -3.00 8.90
C ALA A 75 -0.19 -4.11 9.74
N ALA A 76 0.67 -4.94 9.14
CA ALA A 76 1.41 -5.97 9.87
C ALA A 76 2.33 -5.37 10.95
N ILE A 77 2.99 -4.25 10.67
CA ILE A 77 3.77 -3.51 11.67
C ILE A 77 2.88 -3.07 12.85
N TYR A 78 1.68 -2.53 12.58
CA TYR A 78 0.75 -2.17 13.64
C TYR A 78 0.37 -3.38 14.52
N PHE A 79 -0.04 -4.50 13.90
CA PHE A 79 -0.41 -5.70 14.65
C PHE A 79 0.75 -6.31 15.43
N LYS A 80 1.97 -6.28 14.89
CA LYS A 80 3.19 -6.70 15.61
C LYS A 80 3.33 -5.96 16.93
N TYR A 81 3.28 -4.63 16.91
CA TYR A 81 3.43 -3.82 18.14
C TYR A 81 2.23 -3.98 19.09
N LEU A 82 1.01 -4.11 18.54
CA LEU A 82 -0.18 -4.33 19.35
C LEU A 82 -0.12 -5.67 20.11
N THR A 83 0.25 -6.75 19.42
CA THR A 83 0.40 -8.08 20.02
C THR A 83 1.50 -8.09 21.07
N GLN A 84 2.66 -7.47 20.81
CA GLN A 84 3.75 -7.37 21.79
C GLN A 84 3.30 -6.66 23.07
N SER A 85 2.62 -5.51 22.95
CA SER A 85 2.11 -4.78 24.12
C SER A 85 1.09 -5.60 24.92
N LEU A 86 0.24 -6.39 24.25
CA LEU A 86 -0.73 -7.27 24.92
C LEU A 86 -0.06 -8.42 25.66
N GLU A 87 0.94 -9.07 25.04
CA GLU A 87 1.67 -10.20 25.62
C GLU A 87 2.54 -9.77 26.82
N GLU A 88 3.13 -8.58 26.75
CA GLU A 88 3.97 -8.02 27.81
C GLU A 88 3.17 -7.30 28.91
N GLY A 89 1.89 -7.02 28.67
CA GLY A 89 1.08 -6.16 29.55
C GLY A 89 1.60 -4.72 29.63
N SER A 90 2.20 -4.23 28.55
CA SER A 90 2.85 -2.92 28.47
C SER A 90 2.07 -1.92 27.61
N GLU A 91 2.37 -0.63 27.73
CA GLU A 91 1.78 0.39 26.86
C GLU A 91 2.22 0.23 25.40
N PHE A 92 1.39 0.69 24.46
CA PHE A 92 1.74 0.68 23.05
C PHE A 92 2.97 1.55 22.77
N ARG A 93 4.03 0.94 22.22
CA ARG A 93 5.31 1.60 21.93
C ARG A 93 5.21 2.51 20.70
N LEU A 94 4.46 3.61 20.83
CA LEU A 94 4.07 4.50 19.76
C LEU A 94 5.23 5.03 18.93
N LYS A 95 6.32 5.47 19.58
CA LYS A 95 7.49 6.02 18.89
C LYS A 95 8.21 4.98 18.04
N ASP A 96 8.36 3.76 18.56
CA ASP A 96 9.04 2.69 17.84
C ASP A 96 8.20 2.21 16.65
N TRP A 97 6.89 2.03 16.86
CA TRP A 97 5.95 1.76 15.78
C TRP A 97 6.03 2.83 14.69
N ARG A 98 6.01 4.12 15.05
CA ARG A 98 6.15 5.24 14.10
C ARG A 98 7.42 5.14 13.29
N ARG A 99 8.56 4.94 13.94
CA ARG A 99 9.86 4.78 13.26
C ARG A 99 9.83 3.64 12.25
N GLU A 100 9.27 2.49 12.61
CA GLU A 100 9.25 1.30 11.74
C GLU A 100 8.36 1.51 10.51
N TRP A 101 7.13 2.02 10.67
CA TRP A 101 6.23 2.17 9.53
C TRP A 101 6.58 3.37 8.62
N ILE A 102 7.15 4.44 9.20
CA ILE A 102 7.68 5.57 8.43
C ILE A 102 8.87 5.10 7.59
N LYS A 103 9.80 4.35 8.19
CA LYS A 103 10.93 3.76 7.46
C LYS A 103 10.42 2.88 6.31
N LEU A 104 9.44 2.01 6.56
CA LEU A 104 8.81 1.20 5.52
C LEU A 104 8.26 2.06 4.38
N THR A 105 7.62 3.18 4.69
CA THR A 105 7.08 4.08 3.66
C THR A 105 8.18 4.70 2.82
N ASN A 106 9.22 5.22 3.46
CA ASN A 106 10.35 5.85 2.76
C ASN A 106 11.11 4.82 1.92
N ASP A 107 11.35 3.62 2.43
CA ASP A 107 11.98 2.53 1.66
C ASP A 107 11.11 2.15 0.45
N TRP A 108 9.79 2.08 0.61
CA TRP A 108 8.86 1.76 -0.48
C TRP A 108 8.82 2.84 -1.56
N GLN A 109 8.90 4.12 -1.17
CA GLN A 109 8.96 5.26 -2.10
C GLN A 109 10.27 5.29 -2.90
N ASN A 110 11.38 4.92 -2.27
CA ASN A 110 12.69 4.81 -2.92
C ASN A 110 12.85 3.51 -3.75
N SER A 111 11.93 2.56 -3.62
CA SER A 111 11.97 1.32 -4.38
C SER A 111 11.70 1.54 -5.86
N ARG A 112 12.38 0.77 -6.72
CA ARG A 112 12.12 0.69 -8.17
C ARG A 112 11.41 -0.61 -8.56
N LYS A 113 10.69 -1.25 -7.63
CA LYS A 113 9.96 -2.49 -7.89
C LYS A 113 8.89 -2.25 -8.98
N ALA A 114 8.97 -3.02 -10.07
CA ALA A 114 7.97 -3.00 -11.13
C ALA A 114 6.66 -3.68 -10.72
N PHE A 115 5.55 -3.21 -11.29
CA PHE A 115 4.20 -3.74 -11.08
C PHE A 115 3.50 -3.96 -12.41
N PRO A 116 2.53 -4.90 -12.50
CA PRO A 116 1.78 -5.14 -13.73
C PRO A 116 1.08 -3.88 -14.25
N VAL A 117 1.12 -3.70 -15.57
CA VAL A 117 0.41 -2.63 -16.32
C VAL A 117 -0.79 -3.15 -17.11
N LYS A 118 -1.06 -4.45 -17.02
CA LYS A 118 -2.19 -5.13 -17.64
C LYS A 118 -2.89 -5.98 -16.61
N SER A 119 -4.22 -5.92 -16.65
CA SER A 119 -5.07 -6.66 -15.75
C SER A 119 -4.99 -8.16 -15.99
N SER A 120 -5.33 -8.92 -14.95
CA SER A 120 -5.39 -10.37 -15.02
C SER A 120 -6.51 -10.90 -14.11
N GLY A 121 -7.05 -12.06 -14.46
CA GLY A 121 -8.16 -12.69 -13.75
C GLY A 121 -9.55 -12.21 -14.22
N ASN A 122 -10.58 -12.62 -13.50
CA ASN A 122 -11.97 -12.32 -13.80
C ASN A 122 -12.63 -11.68 -12.57
N ALA A 123 -13.14 -10.46 -12.71
CA ALA A 123 -13.67 -9.69 -11.60
C ALA A 123 -14.91 -10.34 -10.98
N LEU A 124 -15.79 -10.94 -11.80
CA LEU A 124 -17.03 -11.57 -11.34
C LEU A 124 -16.77 -12.84 -10.53
N SER A 125 -15.89 -13.73 -11.03
CA SER A 125 -15.53 -14.95 -10.29
C SER A 125 -14.77 -14.61 -9.01
N THR A 126 -13.85 -13.64 -9.06
CA THR A 126 -13.08 -13.20 -7.89
C THR A 126 -13.96 -12.53 -6.84
N SER A 127 -14.94 -11.71 -7.24
CA SER A 127 -15.85 -11.07 -6.29
C SER A 127 -16.77 -12.06 -5.61
N ARG A 128 -17.32 -13.04 -6.33
CA ARG A 128 -18.12 -14.14 -5.76
C ARG A 128 -17.31 -14.94 -4.74
N TRP A 129 -16.09 -15.35 -5.12
CA TRP A 129 -15.20 -16.06 -4.19
C TRP A 129 -14.89 -15.26 -2.92
N LEU A 130 -14.64 -13.95 -3.04
CA LEU A 130 -14.43 -13.08 -1.87
C LEU A 130 -15.69 -12.96 -1.01
N PHE A 131 -16.86 -12.84 -1.63
CA PHE A 131 -18.14 -12.82 -0.93
C PHE A 131 -18.34 -14.10 -0.13
N ASP A 132 -18.22 -15.27 -0.76
CA ASP A 132 -18.41 -16.57 -0.10
C ASP A 132 -17.44 -16.74 1.07
N LYS A 133 -16.17 -16.36 0.89
CA LYS A 133 -15.11 -16.52 1.90
C LYS A 133 -15.27 -15.62 3.12
N TYR A 134 -15.68 -14.37 2.92
CA TYR A 134 -15.65 -13.35 3.99
C TYR A 134 -17.04 -12.96 4.50
N LEU A 135 -18.10 -13.20 3.73
CA LEU A 135 -19.47 -12.81 4.04
C LEU A 135 -20.46 -13.99 3.99
N GLY A 136 -20.23 -14.99 3.13
CA GLY A 136 -21.13 -16.12 2.92
C GLY A 136 -21.43 -16.95 4.18
N SER A 137 -20.42 -17.20 5.02
CA SER A 137 -20.60 -17.94 6.28
C SER A 137 -21.26 -17.14 7.42
N SER A 138 -21.38 -15.83 7.25
CA SER A 138 -21.97 -14.93 8.28
C SER A 138 -23.47 -14.70 8.05
N ALA A 139 -24.00 -15.06 6.88
CA ALA A 139 -25.41 -14.87 6.51
C ALA A 139 -26.34 -15.99 7.03
N ASP A 140 -25.79 -17.16 7.38
CA ASP A 140 -26.57 -18.30 7.92
C ASP A 140 -26.78 -18.24 9.45
N ASN A 141 -26.31 -17.17 10.11
CA ASN A 141 -26.41 -16.96 11.57
C ASN A 141 -27.30 -15.75 11.96
N ILE A 142 -28.25 -15.36 11.11
CA ILE A 142 -29.30 -14.37 11.43
C ILE A 142 -30.68 -15.00 11.23
#